data_AF-A0A2D5VV18-F1
#
_entry.id   AF-A0A2D5VV18-F1
#
_cell.length_a   1.000
_cell.length_b   1.000
_cell.length_c   1.000
_cell.angle_alpha   90.00
_cell.angle_beta   90.00
_cell.angle_gamma   90.00
#
_symmetry.space_group_name_H-M   'P 1'
#
loop_
_entity.id
_entity.type
_entity.pdbx_description
1 polymer ?
#
loop_
_entity_poly.entity_id
_entity_poly.type
_entity_poly.pdbx_seq_one_letter_code
_entity_poly.pdbx_strand_id
1 'polypeptide(L)'
;MNLRKASSEQAPSNPWEVFPDVDAEGLGSLQGNLEHWWQYCWWPHWQSLTREQREEWLQDPAHPEAWREYVQLQDAFASNDTESPV
;
A
#
# COMPACT_ATOMS: atom_id res chain seq x y z
N MET A 1 -14.77 -23.69 -26.69
CA MET A 1 -13.62 -23.01 -26.05
C MET A 1 -14.20 -21.96 -25.11
N ASN A 2 -14.41 -22.31 -23.84
CA ASN A 2 -15.02 -21.42 -22.86
C ASN A 2 -14.10 -21.35 -21.64
N LEU A 3 -13.12 -20.45 -21.68
CA LEU A 3 -12.41 -20.04 -20.47
C LEU A 3 -13.26 -18.98 -19.78
N ARG A 4 -14.10 -19.42 -18.85
CA ARG A 4 -14.50 -18.57 -17.71
C ARG A 4 -13.22 -18.29 -16.94
N LYS A 5 -12.90 -17.03 -16.64
CA LYS A 5 -12.75 -16.45 -15.28
C LYS A 5 -12.38 -14.98 -15.45
N ALA A 6 -13.10 -14.09 -14.77
CA ALA A 6 -12.63 -12.75 -14.49
C ALA A 6 -11.26 -12.86 -13.81
N SER A 7 -10.18 -12.47 -14.49
CA SER A 7 -8.86 -12.36 -13.85
C SER A 7 -8.78 -11.00 -13.18
N SER A 8 -9.39 -10.95 -11.99
CA SER A 8 -9.08 -10.05 -10.87
C SER A 8 -8.76 -8.59 -11.19
N GLU A 9 -9.80 -7.77 -11.29
CA GLU A 9 -9.80 -6.40 -10.74
C GLU A 9 -9.84 -6.45 -9.18
N GLN A 10 -9.20 -7.45 -8.57
CA GLN A 10 -9.15 -7.57 -7.12
C GLN A 10 -8.05 -6.61 -6.66
N ALA A 11 -8.41 -5.69 -5.77
CA ALA A 11 -7.44 -4.91 -5.03
C ALA A 11 -6.34 -5.86 -4.50
N PRO A 12 -5.06 -5.45 -4.55
CA PRO A 12 -4.00 -6.22 -3.93
C PRO A 12 -4.39 -6.49 -2.47
N SER A 13 -4.06 -7.68 -1.97
CA SER A 13 -4.24 -8.01 -0.55
C SER A 13 -3.48 -7.01 0.32
N ASN A 14 -3.93 -6.80 1.55
CA ASN A 14 -3.26 -5.86 2.44
C ASN A 14 -1.85 -6.34 2.79
N PRO A 15 -0.93 -5.41 3.11
CA PRO A 15 0.46 -5.76 3.40
C PRO A 15 0.64 -6.76 4.55
N TRP A 16 -0.16 -6.66 5.63
CA TRP A 16 -0.11 -7.62 6.74
C TRP A 16 -0.68 -9.01 6.39
N GLU A 17 -1.47 -9.12 5.33
CA GLU A 17 -1.99 -10.42 4.87
C GLU A 17 -0.97 -11.15 4.01
N VAL A 18 -0.21 -10.41 3.19
CA VAL A 18 0.84 -10.98 2.34
C VAL A 18 2.13 -11.23 3.13
N PHE A 19 2.45 -10.33 4.06
CA PHE A 19 3.64 -10.39 4.89
C PHE A 19 3.29 -10.32 6.38
N PRO A 20 2.64 -11.38 6.94
CA PRO A 20 2.22 -11.40 8.34
C PRO A 20 3.38 -11.40 9.34
N ASP A 21 4.57 -11.84 8.93
CA ASP A 21 5.79 -11.82 9.74
C ASP A 21 6.50 -10.45 9.75
N VAL A 22 6.01 -9.47 8.98
CA VAL A 22 6.62 -8.14 8.91
C VAL A 22 6.03 -7.24 9.99
N ASP A 23 6.91 -6.77 10.87
CA ASP A 23 6.60 -5.74 11.85
C ASP A 23 6.74 -4.35 11.20
N ALA A 24 5.61 -3.67 10.99
CA ALA A 24 5.59 -2.35 10.36
C ALA A 24 6.15 -1.23 11.25
N GLU A 25 6.04 -1.36 12.57
CA GLU A 25 6.55 -0.36 13.53
C GLU A 25 8.08 -0.26 13.47
N GLY A 26 8.77 -1.39 13.35
CA GLY A 26 10.23 -1.48 13.25
C GLY A 26 10.78 -1.59 11.83
N LEU A 27 9.92 -1.57 10.79
CA LEU A 27 10.32 -1.87 9.42
C LEU A 27 11.38 -0.89 8.87
N GLY A 28 11.27 0.38 9.24
CA GLY A 28 12.10 1.45 8.65
C GLY A 28 11.83 1.58 7.15
N SER A 29 12.77 1.16 6.31
CA SER A 29 12.63 1.18 4.86
C SER A 29 12.11 -0.14 4.30
N LEU A 30 11.28 -0.07 3.25
CA LEU A 30 10.94 -1.24 2.43
C LEU A 30 12.22 -1.86 1.87
N GLN A 31 12.35 -3.18 1.98
CA GLN A 31 13.51 -3.90 1.44
C GLN A 31 13.15 -5.32 0.97
N GLY A 32 13.89 -5.82 -0.01
CA GLY A 32 13.76 -7.19 -0.52
C GLY A 32 12.40 -7.45 -1.18
N ASN A 33 11.80 -8.60 -0.87
CA ASN A 33 10.53 -9.02 -1.49
C ASN A 33 9.36 -8.10 -1.16
N LEU A 34 9.35 -7.51 0.04
CA LEU A 34 8.31 -6.57 0.46
C LEU A 34 8.36 -5.31 -0.38
N GLU A 35 9.56 -4.74 -0.59
CA GLU A 35 9.73 -3.57 -1.46
C GLU A 35 9.23 -3.85 -2.87
N HIS A 36 9.65 -4.98 -3.45
CA HIS A 36 9.24 -5.33 -4.81
C HIS A 36 7.71 -5.47 -4.91
N TRP A 37 7.08 -6.24 -4.03
CA TRP A 37 5.62 -6.37 -4.02
C TRP A 37 4.92 -5.04 -3.77
N TRP A 38 5.45 -4.22 -2.87
CA TRP A 38 4.90 -2.91 -2.58
C TRP A 38 4.91 -2.02 -3.83
N GLN A 39 6.07 -1.84 -4.46
CA GLN A 39 6.23 -0.93 -5.59
C GLN A 39 5.47 -1.37 -6.84
N TYR A 40 5.34 -2.68 -7.09
CA TYR A 40 4.74 -3.18 -8.33
C TYR A 40 3.28 -3.64 -8.19
N CYS A 41 2.82 -3.95 -6.98
CA CYS A 41 1.44 -4.43 -6.76
C CYS A 41 0.62 -3.47 -5.89
N TRP A 42 1.10 -3.14 -4.69
CA TRP A 42 0.32 -2.35 -3.72
C TRP A 42 0.28 -0.86 -4.05
N TRP A 43 1.43 -0.26 -4.31
CA TRP A 43 1.59 1.17 -4.51
C TRP A 43 0.82 1.73 -5.72
N PRO A 44 0.84 1.08 -6.90
CA PRO A 44 0.05 1.55 -8.03
C PRO A 44 -1.46 1.51 -7.76
N HIS A 45 -1.92 0.54 -6.98
CA HIS A 45 -3.31 0.48 -6.53
C HIS A 45 -3.62 1.61 -5.55
N TRP A 46 -2.78 1.81 -4.53
CA TRP A 46 -2.92 2.89 -3.55
C TRP A 46 -3.01 4.27 -4.23
N GLN A 47 -2.13 4.54 -5.20
CA GLN A 47 -2.15 5.78 -5.98
C GLN A 47 -3.38 5.92 -6.89
N SER A 48 -4.02 4.81 -7.27
CA SER A 48 -5.28 4.84 -8.03
C SER A 48 -6.49 5.18 -7.17
N LEU A 49 -6.39 5.09 -5.84
CA LEU A 49 -7.51 5.39 -4.93
C LEU A 49 -7.75 6.90 -4.84
N THR A 50 -9.03 7.29 -4.68
CA THR A 50 -9.34 8.70 -4.37
C THR A 50 -8.87 9.07 -2.97
N ARG A 51 -8.79 10.37 -2.69
CA ARG A 51 -8.47 10.86 -1.35
C ARG A 51 -9.41 10.29 -0.29
N GLU A 52 -10.71 10.30 -0.55
CA GLU A 52 -11.73 9.74 0.36
C GLU A 52 -11.48 8.25 0.64
N GLN A 53 -11.23 7.45 -0.40
CA GLN A 53 -10.93 6.01 -0.24
C GLN A 53 -9.66 5.77 0.58
N ARG A 54 -8.61 6.59 0.37
CA ARG A 54 -7.38 6.52 1.17
C ARG A 54 -7.64 6.92 2.63
N GLU A 55 -8.42 7.97 2.85
CA GLU A 55 -8.82 8.42 4.20
C GLU A 55 -9.66 7.35 4.91
N GLU A 56 -10.63 6.73 4.23
CA GLU A 56 -11.40 5.61 4.77
C GLU A 56 -10.49 4.43 5.15
N TRP A 57 -9.55 4.05 4.28
CA TRP A 57 -8.59 2.97 4.57
C TRP A 57 -7.68 3.30 5.76
N LEU A 58 -7.23 4.56 5.89
CA LEU A 58 -6.41 5.05 7.01
C LEU A 58 -7.20 5.24 8.32
N GLN A 59 -8.52 5.27 8.28
CA GLN A 59 -9.37 5.40 9.47
C GLN A 59 -9.99 4.06 9.87
N ASP A 60 -9.88 3.01 9.05
CA ASP A 60 -10.50 1.71 9.31
C ASP A 60 -9.82 1.01 10.51
N PRO A 61 -10.54 0.79 11.64
CA PRO A 61 -10.00 0.17 12.84
C PRO A 61 -9.64 -1.32 12.68
N ALA A 62 -10.09 -1.98 11.61
CA ALA A 62 -9.68 -3.34 11.29
C ALA A 62 -8.24 -3.41 10.76
N HIS A 63 -7.69 -2.30 10.26
CA HIS A 63 -6.32 -2.24 9.80
C HIS A 63 -5.35 -1.97 10.96
N PRO A 64 -4.23 -2.70 11.05
CA PRO A 64 -3.22 -2.46 12.07
C PRO A 64 -2.71 -1.02 12.02
N GLU A 65 -2.65 -0.36 13.18
CA GLU A 65 -2.23 1.03 13.31
C GLU A 65 -0.87 1.28 12.66
N ALA A 66 0.12 0.44 12.96
CA ALA A 66 1.45 0.48 12.40
C ALA A 66 1.47 0.52 10.86
N TRP A 67 0.61 -0.29 10.20
CA TRP A 67 0.52 -0.30 8.74
C TRP A 67 -0.17 0.94 8.20
N ARG A 68 -1.17 1.48 8.89
CA ARG A 68 -1.82 2.75 8.50
C ARG A 68 -0.85 3.92 8.58
N GLU A 69 -0.11 4.01 9.67
CA GLU A 69 0.94 5.04 9.84
C GLU A 69 2.04 4.88 8.80
N TYR A 70 2.47 3.64 8.51
CA TYR A 70 3.48 3.38 7.49
C TYR A 70 3.04 3.84 6.10
N VAL A 71 1.82 3.48 5.68
CA VAL A 71 1.26 3.91 4.39
C VAL A 71 1.16 5.43 4.32
N GLN A 72 0.70 6.08 5.40
CA GLN A 72 0.60 7.53 5.47
C GLN A 72 1.97 8.21 5.34
N LEU A 73 3.00 7.67 6.00
CA LEU A 73 4.37 8.17 5.87
C LEU A 73 4.87 8.04 4.43
N GLN A 74 4.67 6.88 3.79
CA GLN A 74 5.05 6.67 2.39
C GLN A 74 4.34 7.65 1.43
N ASP A 75 3.05 7.90 1.64
CA ASP A 75 2.26 8.88 0.86
C ASP A 75 2.80 10.30 1.01
N ALA A 76 3.18 10.68 2.24
CA ALA A 76 3.81 11.96 2.53
C ALA A 76 5.18 12.09 1.85
N PHE A 77 6.02 11.04 1.91
CA PHE A 77 7.33 11.03 1.24
C PHE A 77 7.20 11.14 -0.28
N ALA A 78 6.27 10.41 -0.88
CA ALA A 78 6.03 10.47 -2.32
C ALA A 78 5.49 11.84 -2.78
N SER A 79 4.67 12.48 -1.94
CA SER A 79 4.17 13.84 -2.21
C SER A 79 5.29 14.88 -2.11
N ASN A 80 6.25 14.68 -1.22
CA ASN A 80 7.37 15.61 -1.00
C ASN A 80 8.42 15.59 -2.13
N ASP A 81 8.47 14.54 -2.95
CA ASP A 81 9.35 14.45 -4.13
C ASP A 81 8.87 15.31 -5.31
N THR A 82 7.60 15.75 -5.30
CA THR A 82 7.04 16.61 -6.36
C THR A 82 7.37 18.10 -6.16
N GLU A 83 7.91 18.49 -5.00
CA GLU A 83 8.46 19.83 -4.77
C GLU A 83 9.98 19.80 -4.93
N SER A 84 10.45 19.75 -6.18
CA SER A 84 11.78 20.28 -6.50
C SER A 84 11.69 21.80 -6.55
N PRO A 85 12.28 22.55 -5.61
CA PRO A 85 12.45 23.98 -5.79
C PRO A 85 13.60 24.20 -6.78
N VAL A 86 13.23 24.73 -7.96
CA VAL A 86 14.01 25.49 -8.98
C VAL A 86 15.27 24.86 -9.59
#